data_AF-A0AAF0E2X7-F1
#
_entry.id   AF-A0AAF0E2X7-F1
#
_cell.length_a   1.000
_cell.length_b   1.000
_cell.length_c   1.000
_cell.angle_alpha   90.00
_cell.angle_beta   90.00
_cell.angle_gamma   90.00
#
_symmetry.space_group_name_H-M   'P 1'
#
loop_
_entity.id
_entity.type
_entity.pdbx_description
1 polymer ?
#
loop_
_entity_poly.entity_id
_entity_poly.type
_entity_poly.pdbx_seq_one_letter_code
_entity_poly.pdbx_strand_id
1 'polypeptide(L)'
;MPAWLPGGGARVCTRPWLISYGIRRCWSSRAKPWEPAVATRELDRLAGSIADAAHRHLQEQEHESPYTYRQPLGTVRRACAQLVVYLSCEEQVNERLPSALEHSGTVSRAVGFDLEWNMTPYTGKTAVIQIGVADSIYIVQLSMMQRVPPSIATMMADPTVLKVGVAVRNDAHKLRRDFGIVSNGLVELSTMAKLVDPDRWKHRRLLISLRDLCEAYLKRALRKDAVRVSQWDKAPLSAEQLEYAASDVYVSLELFHQLLLVAHQRAVERAATHGVADLAHTPLETTLAIVRAATSEVHSAPAKRTKPRPATVKAEEAIPAADLRAHERALQAWRAKQLDFAALAARAGVQITTSASYVMRALGEELAAQRAAGQPGPALGEEERARLRAEFDVAQVRRTVRHHYVFLRSNGVFSAAELRAMQ
;
A
#
# COMPACT_ATOMS: atom_id res chain seq x y z
N MET A 1 24.60 26.34 25.60
CA MET A 1 24.89 27.70 25.12
C MET A 1 26.00 27.62 24.09
N PRO A 2 25.78 28.17 22.88
CA PRO A 2 26.78 28.31 21.84
C PRO A 2 27.63 29.56 22.10
N ALA A 3 28.91 29.54 21.70
CA ALA A 3 29.75 30.72 21.68
C ALA A 3 29.46 31.54 20.41
N TRP A 4 28.93 32.73 20.62
CA TRP A 4 28.85 33.82 19.65
C TRP A 4 30.15 34.63 19.64
N LEU A 5 30.43 35.31 18.51
CA LEU A 5 30.84 36.74 18.37
C LEU A 5 31.41 36.99 16.94
N PRO A 6 31.49 38.22 16.41
CA PRO A 6 30.39 38.88 15.68
C PRO A 6 30.84 39.58 14.37
N GLY A 7 29.90 40.25 13.68
CA GLY A 7 30.20 41.56 13.06
C GLY A 7 30.16 41.66 11.52
N GLY A 8 28.98 42.03 11.01
CA GLY A 8 28.76 43.28 10.27
C GLY A 8 29.42 43.50 8.89
N GLY A 9 28.58 43.79 7.89
CA GLY A 9 29.01 44.54 6.71
C GLY A 9 28.12 44.38 5.49
N ALA A 10 27.08 45.19 5.39
CA ALA A 10 26.35 45.38 4.14
C ALA A 10 27.26 46.00 3.07
N ARG A 11 27.24 45.48 1.84
CA ARG A 11 27.52 46.28 0.64
C ARG A 11 26.83 45.72 -0.60
N VAL A 12 26.35 46.66 -1.39
CA VAL A 12 25.45 46.58 -2.54
C VAL A 12 26.23 46.29 -3.82
N CYS A 13 25.66 45.40 -4.65
CA CYS A 13 25.59 45.37 -6.12
C CYS A 13 26.77 45.90 -6.97
N THR A 14 27.40 44.99 -7.73
CA THR A 14 27.76 45.20 -9.15
C THR A 14 27.64 43.89 -9.94
N ARG A 15 26.66 43.85 -10.84
CA ARG A 15 26.46 42.91 -11.98
C ARG A 15 27.62 43.01 -13.01
N PRO A 16 27.62 42.29 -14.16
CA PRO A 16 27.11 40.94 -14.50
C PRO A 16 28.12 40.13 -15.36
N TRP A 17 27.92 38.81 -15.50
CA TRP A 17 28.27 38.12 -16.76
C TRP A 17 27.01 37.47 -17.33
N LEU A 18 26.56 38.05 -18.44
CA LEU A 18 25.57 37.52 -19.35
C LEU A 18 26.17 36.32 -20.10
N ILE A 19 25.54 35.17 -20.01
CA ILE A 19 25.45 34.26 -21.15
C ILE A 19 23.96 34.03 -21.38
N SER A 20 23.44 34.68 -22.42
CA SER A 20 22.11 34.41 -22.94
C SER A 20 22.11 33.03 -23.59
N TYR A 21 21.23 32.15 -23.14
CA TYR A 21 20.62 31.16 -24.02
C TYR A 21 19.11 31.33 -23.94
N GLY A 22 18.53 31.61 -25.11
CA GLY A 22 17.18 32.08 -25.28
C GLY A 22 16.14 31.13 -24.70
N ILE A 23 15.19 31.72 -23.98
CA ILE A 23 13.89 31.15 -23.69
C ILE A 23 13.18 30.94 -25.04
N ARG A 24 13.29 29.74 -25.61
CA ARG A 24 12.26 29.25 -26.53
C ARG A 24 11.23 28.52 -25.69
N ARG A 25 10.05 29.13 -25.61
CA ARG A 25 8.81 28.45 -25.23
C ARG A 25 8.67 27.21 -26.11
N CYS A 26 8.66 26.04 -25.48
CA CYS A 26 8.08 24.84 -26.07
C CYS A 26 7.28 24.13 -24.98
N TRP A 27 6.10 24.68 -24.69
CA TRP A 27 5.05 23.95 -23.99
C TRP A 27 4.48 22.92 -24.96
N SER A 28 5.08 21.73 -25.00
CA SER A 28 4.40 20.50 -25.41
C SER A 28 5.21 19.27 -24.96
N SER A 29 5.36 19.06 -23.65
CA SER A 29 5.78 17.75 -23.12
C SER A 29 4.58 16.79 -23.12
N ARG A 30 4.11 16.42 -24.32
CA ARG A 30 3.53 15.08 -24.44
C ARG A 30 4.70 14.13 -24.27
N ALA A 31 4.79 13.48 -23.11
CA ALA A 31 5.66 12.31 -22.94
C ALA A 31 5.44 11.41 -24.16
N LYS A 32 6.48 11.18 -24.95
CA LYS A 32 6.37 10.30 -26.12
C LYS A 32 5.95 8.92 -25.60
N PRO A 33 4.98 8.24 -26.23
CA PRO A 33 4.63 6.88 -25.87
C PRO A 33 5.89 6.01 -25.83
N TRP A 34 5.98 5.16 -24.82
CA TRP A 34 7.05 4.18 -24.70
C TRP A 34 7.04 3.25 -25.92
N GLU A 35 8.05 3.36 -26.79
CA GLU A 35 8.14 2.62 -28.05
C GLU A 35 8.72 1.19 -27.83
N PRO A 36 8.18 0.16 -28.50
CA PRO A 36 8.59 -1.23 -28.29
C PRO A 36 10.09 -1.50 -28.46
N ALA A 37 10.75 -0.86 -29.43
CA ALA A 37 12.18 -1.04 -29.70
C ALA A 37 13.10 -0.37 -28.66
N VAL A 38 12.65 0.73 -28.05
CA VAL A 38 13.33 1.37 -26.91
C VAL A 38 13.17 0.49 -25.67
N ALA A 39 11.98 -0.10 -25.49
CA ALA A 39 11.69 -1.04 -24.41
C ALA A 39 12.60 -2.26 -24.41
N THR A 40 12.85 -2.86 -25.58
CA THR A 40 13.77 -3.99 -25.73
C THR A 40 15.18 -3.60 -25.31
N ARG A 41 15.72 -2.51 -25.86
CA ARG A 41 17.08 -2.08 -25.54
C ARG A 41 17.25 -1.68 -24.07
N GLU A 42 16.24 -1.09 -23.44
CA GLU A 42 16.25 -0.73 -22.03
C GLU A 42 16.15 -1.96 -21.13
N LEU A 43 15.26 -2.92 -21.44
CA LEU A 43 15.16 -4.19 -20.70
C LEU A 43 16.36 -5.09 -20.92
N ASP A 44 16.96 -5.10 -22.12
CA ASP A 44 18.20 -5.83 -22.41
C ASP A 44 19.42 -5.14 -21.76
N ARG A 45 19.45 -3.80 -21.69
CA ARG A 45 20.46 -3.06 -20.92
C ARG A 45 20.27 -3.19 -19.42
N LEU A 46 19.03 -3.25 -18.94
CA LEU A 46 18.72 -3.54 -17.54
C LEU A 46 19.10 -4.99 -17.22
N ALA A 47 18.75 -5.93 -18.10
CA ALA A 47 19.12 -7.32 -17.99
C ALA A 47 20.64 -7.51 -17.99
N GLY A 48 21.37 -6.82 -18.88
CA GLY A 48 22.82 -6.79 -18.89
C GLY A 48 23.41 -6.11 -17.66
N SER A 49 22.94 -4.91 -17.29
CA SER A 49 23.45 -4.16 -16.13
C SER A 49 23.16 -4.84 -14.79
N ILE A 50 22.03 -5.55 -14.68
CA ILE A 50 21.68 -6.30 -13.46
C ILE A 50 22.26 -7.71 -13.50
N ALA A 51 22.43 -8.38 -14.65
CA ALA A 51 23.23 -9.60 -14.72
C ALA A 51 24.67 -9.32 -14.27
N ASP A 52 25.25 -8.20 -14.69
CA ASP A 52 26.56 -7.73 -14.22
C ASP A 52 26.57 -7.39 -12.72
N ALA A 53 25.46 -6.87 -12.16
CA ALA A 53 25.34 -6.56 -10.73
C ALA A 53 25.11 -7.82 -9.87
N ALA A 54 24.25 -8.72 -10.31
CA ALA A 54 23.91 -9.99 -9.66
C ALA A 54 25.09 -10.96 -9.69
N HIS A 55 25.85 -11.02 -10.80
CA HIS A 55 27.05 -11.85 -10.89
C HIS A 55 28.14 -11.38 -9.92
N ARG A 56 28.26 -10.08 -9.65
CA ARG A 56 29.23 -9.51 -8.68
C ARG A 56 28.82 -9.68 -7.21
N HIS A 57 27.54 -9.88 -6.90
CA HIS A 57 27.05 -9.89 -5.51
C HIS A 57 26.67 -11.29 -4.99
N LEU A 58 26.42 -12.26 -5.88
CA LEU A 58 26.04 -13.63 -5.49
C LEU A 58 27.23 -14.52 -5.10
N GLN A 59 28.48 -14.04 -5.21
CA GLN A 59 29.66 -14.85 -4.88
C GLN A 59 30.26 -14.58 -3.49
N GLU A 60 29.96 -13.47 -2.81
CA GLU A 60 30.62 -13.16 -1.54
C GLU A 60 29.66 -12.46 -0.58
N GLN A 61 29.54 -13.02 0.64
CA GLN A 61 29.01 -12.47 1.89
C GLN A 61 27.71 -13.11 2.44
N GLU A 62 27.90 -13.98 3.43
CA GLU A 62 26.91 -14.20 4.50
C GLU A 62 26.58 -12.85 5.15
N HIS A 63 25.35 -12.38 4.98
CA HIS A 63 24.92 -11.13 5.59
C HIS A 63 24.15 -11.41 6.88
N GLU A 64 24.76 -11.12 8.04
CA GLU A 64 24.12 -11.24 9.36
C GLU A 64 23.01 -10.18 9.61
N SER A 65 23.01 -9.07 8.87
CA SER A 65 22.06 -7.96 9.09
C SER A 65 20.83 -8.04 8.17
N PRO A 66 19.62 -7.72 8.68
CA PRO A 66 18.41 -7.65 7.87
C PRO A 66 18.51 -6.65 6.71
N TYR A 67 17.84 -6.95 5.61
CA TYR A 67 17.86 -6.14 4.39
C TYR A 67 17.05 -4.85 4.55
N THR A 68 17.67 -3.72 4.18
CA THR A 68 17.03 -2.40 4.11
C THR A 68 17.57 -1.63 2.91
N TYR A 69 16.94 -0.49 2.59
CA TYR A 69 17.40 0.42 1.52
C TYR A 69 18.83 0.95 1.71
N ARG A 70 19.39 0.84 2.93
CA ARG A 70 20.75 1.27 3.24
C ARG A 70 21.83 0.32 2.70
N GLN A 71 21.46 -0.90 2.30
CA GLN A 71 22.38 -1.89 1.76
C GLN A 71 21.92 -2.38 0.38
N PRO A 72 21.89 -1.51 -0.65
CA PRO A 72 21.31 -1.83 -1.95
C PRO A 72 22.07 -2.94 -2.69
N LEU A 73 21.33 -3.82 -3.37
CA LEU A 73 21.91 -4.84 -4.27
C LEU A 73 22.28 -4.28 -5.66
N GLY A 74 22.10 -2.97 -5.88
CA GLY A 74 22.52 -2.28 -7.10
C GLY A 74 21.65 -2.57 -8.34
N THR A 75 20.48 -3.18 -8.16
CA THR A 75 19.60 -3.58 -9.27
C THR A 75 18.79 -2.39 -9.79
N VAL A 76 18.53 -1.38 -8.94
CA VAL A 76 18.12 -0.04 -9.36
C VAL A 76 19.38 0.80 -9.56
N ARG A 77 19.78 1.05 -10.82
CA ARG A 77 21.04 1.73 -11.17
C ARG A 77 21.04 3.18 -10.61
N ARG A 78 22.04 3.54 -9.79
CA ARG A 78 22.23 4.83 -9.09
C ARG A 78 21.27 5.14 -7.91
N ALA A 79 20.49 4.19 -7.43
CA ALA A 79 19.35 4.47 -6.55
C ALA A 79 19.60 4.90 -5.11
N CYS A 80 20.78 4.61 -4.57
CA CYS A 80 21.04 4.87 -3.16
C CYS A 80 22.04 5.99 -2.95
N ALA A 81 21.85 7.10 -3.66
CA ALA A 81 22.19 8.41 -3.10
C ALA A 81 21.09 8.87 -2.13
N GLN A 82 20.78 8.03 -1.13
CA GLN A 82 20.33 8.36 0.24
C GLN A 82 19.24 9.42 0.49
N LEU A 83 18.28 9.68 -0.41
CA LEU A 83 17.23 10.65 -0.11
C LEU A 83 15.90 9.99 0.29
N VAL A 84 15.79 9.63 1.58
CA VAL A 84 14.48 9.48 2.21
C VAL A 84 13.92 10.89 2.43
N VAL A 85 12.90 11.25 1.66
CA VAL A 85 12.23 12.56 1.72
C VAL A 85 10.95 12.41 2.53
N TYR A 86 10.95 12.95 3.75
CA TYR A 86 9.75 13.04 4.57
C TYR A 86 8.96 14.31 4.22
N LEU A 87 7.69 14.14 3.80
CA LEU A 87 6.82 15.21 3.33
C LEU A 87 5.58 15.28 4.24
N SER A 88 5.33 16.43 4.87
CA SER A 88 4.25 16.58 5.84
C SER A 88 3.22 17.67 5.50
N CYS A 89 3.39 18.38 4.37
CA CYS A 89 2.37 19.28 3.84
C CYS A 89 2.09 19.04 2.36
N GLU A 90 0.92 19.48 1.90
CA GLU A 90 0.42 19.22 0.55
C GLU A 90 1.30 19.87 -0.53
N GLU A 91 1.76 21.10 -0.29
CA GLU A 91 2.54 21.90 -1.25
C GLU A 91 3.85 21.19 -1.59
N GLN A 92 4.56 20.66 -0.58
CA GLN A 92 5.82 19.95 -0.80
C GLN A 92 5.62 18.67 -1.64
N VAL A 93 4.50 17.98 -1.46
CA VAL A 93 4.16 16.78 -2.26
C VAL A 93 3.87 17.15 -3.71
N ASN A 94 3.10 18.21 -3.94
CA ASN A 94 2.79 18.67 -5.29
C ASN A 94 4.02 19.24 -6.01
N GLU A 95 4.97 19.82 -5.28
CA GLU A 95 6.22 20.34 -5.84
C GLU A 95 7.20 19.21 -6.23
N ARG A 96 7.39 18.21 -5.37
CA ARG A 96 8.48 17.23 -5.54
C ARG A 96 8.09 15.96 -6.27
N LEU A 97 6.87 15.45 -6.07
CA LEU A 97 6.46 14.15 -6.61
C LEU A 97 6.40 14.13 -8.14
N PRO A 98 5.83 15.13 -8.84
CA PRO A 98 5.75 15.10 -10.31
C PRO A 98 7.11 14.99 -10.98
N SER A 99 8.10 15.80 -10.55
CA SER A 99 9.46 15.74 -11.11
C SER A 99 10.14 14.39 -10.86
N ALA A 100 9.88 13.76 -9.71
CA ALA A 100 10.42 12.45 -9.39
C ALA A 100 9.85 11.34 -10.28
N LEU A 101 8.56 11.44 -10.64
CA LEU A 101 7.88 10.48 -11.51
C LEU A 101 8.23 10.64 -12.99
N GLU A 102 8.56 11.86 -13.45
CA GLU A 102 9.08 12.10 -14.80
C GLU A 102 10.45 11.46 -15.01
N HIS A 103 11.27 11.47 -13.95
CA HIS A 103 12.62 10.90 -13.94
C HIS A 103 12.65 9.56 -13.22
N SER A 104 11.54 8.79 -13.24
CA SER A 104 11.40 7.62 -12.37
C SER A 104 12.55 6.63 -12.53
N GLY A 105 13.27 6.62 -13.67
CA GLY A 105 14.50 5.88 -13.91
C GLY A 105 14.36 4.36 -13.84
N THR A 106 13.13 3.90 -13.63
CA THR A 106 12.73 2.52 -13.41
C THR A 106 12.14 1.93 -14.66
N VAL A 107 12.31 0.62 -14.81
CA VAL A 107 11.72 -0.08 -15.96
C VAL A 107 10.20 -0.04 -15.89
N SER A 108 9.58 0.25 -17.02
CA SER A 108 8.13 0.40 -17.15
C SER A 108 7.54 1.50 -16.25
N ARG A 109 8.34 2.50 -15.86
CA ARG A 109 7.93 3.59 -14.95
C ARG A 109 7.33 3.07 -13.64
N ALA A 110 7.91 1.99 -13.11
CA ALA A 110 7.47 1.37 -11.86
C ALA A 110 7.88 2.19 -10.64
N VAL A 111 7.03 2.21 -9.62
CA VAL A 111 7.30 2.80 -8.31
C VAL A 111 6.93 1.79 -7.24
N GLY A 112 7.77 1.63 -6.23
CA GLY A 112 7.41 0.91 -5.02
C GLY A 112 6.30 1.67 -4.31
N PHE A 113 5.24 1.00 -3.89
CA PHE A 113 4.07 1.65 -3.30
C PHE A 113 3.51 0.86 -2.14
N ASP A 114 3.28 1.54 -1.01
CA ASP A 114 2.67 0.96 0.18
C ASP A 114 1.95 2.05 1.00
N LEU A 115 1.15 1.63 1.98
CA LEU A 115 0.39 2.51 2.88
C LEU A 115 0.55 2.07 4.33
N GLU A 116 0.55 3.03 5.25
CA GLU A 116 0.49 2.74 6.68
C GLU A 116 -0.63 3.48 7.41
N TRP A 117 -1.17 2.83 8.44
CA TRP A 117 -2.31 3.33 9.23
C TRP A 117 -2.33 2.75 10.63
N ASN A 118 -2.98 3.46 11.56
CA ASN A 118 -3.15 2.96 12.91
C ASN A 118 -4.00 1.69 12.93
N MET A 119 -3.44 0.64 13.54
CA MET A 119 -4.16 -0.59 13.83
C MET A 119 -5.13 -0.33 14.99
N THR A 120 -6.40 -0.11 14.67
CA THR A 120 -7.48 -0.02 15.66
C THR A 120 -8.40 -1.24 15.51
N PRO A 121 -9.40 -1.44 16.39
CA PRO A 121 -10.48 -2.42 16.15
C PRO A 121 -11.18 -2.19 14.80
N TYR A 122 -11.07 -0.97 14.27
CA TYR A 122 -11.34 -0.59 12.89
C TYR A 122 -10.05 -0.52 12.09
N THR A 123 -10.13 -0.77 10.79
CA THR A 123 -9.06 -0.34 9.89
C THR A 123 -8.97 1.19 9.96
N GLY A 124 -7.94 1.73 10.61
CA GLY A 124 -7.72 3.18 10.71
C GLY A 124 -7.68 3.84 9.33
N LYS A 125 -7.85 5.15 9.28
CA LYS A 125 -7.66 5.91 8.04
C LYS A 125 -6.18 5.86 7.64
N THR A 126 -5.87 5.76 6.35
CA THR A 126 -4.49 5.87 5.86
C THR A 126 -3.82 7.13 6.42
N ALA A 127 -2.70 6.94 7.08
CA ALA A 127 -1.93 8.01 7.72
C ALA A 127 -0.66 8.35 6.94
N VAL A 128 -0.05 7.35 6.29
CA VAL A 128 1.19 7.51 5.53
C VAL A 128 1.06 6.84 4.17
N ILE A 129 1.62 7.46 3.15
CA ILE A 129 1.84 6.87 1.82
C ILE A 129 3.36 6.77 1.61
N GLN A 130 3.83 5.61 1.19
CA GLN A 130 5.23 5.41 0.79
C GLN A 130 5.36 5.27 -0.72
N ILE A 131 6.35 5.93 -1.31
CA ILE A 131 6.62 5.88 -2.74
C ILE A 131 8.13 5.75 -2.98
N GLY A 132 8.57 4.63 -3.51
CA GLY A 132 9.96 4.42 -3.95
C GLY A 132 10.09 4.64 -5.45
N VAL A 133 10.96 5.56 -5.87
CA VAL A 133 11.35 5.77 -7.29
C VAL A 133 12.80 5.34 -7.50
N ALA A 134 13.38 5.54 -8.69
CA ALA A 134 14.75 5.10 -8.94
C ALA A 134 15.77 5.65 -7.97
N ASP A 135 15.69 6.90 -7.52
CA ASP A 135 16.78 7.55 -6.77
C ASP A 135 16.39 8.08 -5.38
N SER A 136 15.09 8.00 -5.04
CA SER A 136 14.52 8.65 -3.86
C SER A 136 13.38 7.83 -3.29
N ILE A 137 13.15 7.97 -1.99
CA ILE A 137 12.02 7.37 -1.30
C ILE A 137 11.22 8.48 -0.62
N TYR A 138 9.95 8.63 -0.99
CA TYR A 138 9.06 9.62 -0.42
C TYR A 138 8.17 8.98 0.64
N ILE A 139 8.25 9.51 1.85
CA ILE A 139 7.37 9.16 2.97
C ILE A 139 6.44 10.33 3.22
N VAL A 140 5.18 10.18 2.81
CA VAL A 140 4.19 11.25 2.83
C VAL A 140 3.29 11.08 4.05
N GLN A 141 3.40 11.99 5.03
CA GLN A 141 2.56 12.04 6.22
C GLN A 141 1.17 12.62 5.89
N LEU A 142 0.33 11.80 5.28
CA LEU A 142 -1.01 12.19 4.84
C LEU A 142 -1.93 12.62 5.99
N SER A 143 -1.73 12.10 7.21
CA SER A 143 -2.52 12.50 8.39
C SER A 143 -2.36 13.97 8.78
N MET A 144 -1.28 14.62 8.33
CA MET A 144 -1.01 16.05 8.57
C MET A 144 -1.66 16.96 7.53
N MET A 145 -2.31 16.39 6.51
CA MET A 145 -2.88 17.14 5.38
C MET A 145 -4.41 17.18 5.45
N GLN A 146 -5.00 18.30 5.06
CA GLN A 146 -6.46 18.45 5.04
C GLN A 146 -7.13 17.60 3.95
N ARG A 147 -6.40 17.35 2.85
CA ARG A 147 -6.84 16.57 1.70
C ARG A 147 -5.67 15.80 1.12
N VAL A 148 -5.97 14.84 0.24
CA VAL A 148 -4.91 14.15 -0.49
C VAL A 148 -4.34 15.09 -1.55
N PRO A 149 -3.00 15.23 -1.63
CA PRO A 149 -2.35 16.02 -2.67
C PRO A 149 -2.80 15.58 -4.08
N PRO A 150 -3.19 16.53 -4.97
CA PRO A 150 -3.57 16.23 -6.34
C PRO A 150 -2.53 15.44 -7.13
N SER A 151 -1.22 15.65 -6.88
CA SER A 151 -0.16 14.88 -7.54
C SER A 151 -0.21 13.38 -7.20
N ILE A 152 -0.56 13.02 -5.97
CA ILE A 152 -0.76 11.61 -5.56
C ILE A 152 -1.98 11.03 -6.26
N ALA A 153 -3.12 11.74 -6.26
CA ALA A 153 -4.32 11.26 -6.94
C ALA A 153 -4.08 11.04 -8.44
N THR A 154 -3.32 11.95 -9.07
CA THR A 154 -2.93 11.85 -10.49
C THR A 154 -2.04 10.64 -10.74
N MET A 155 -1.00 10.43 -9.92
CA MET A 155 -0.11 9.28 -10.01
C MET A 155 -0.86 7.95 -9.83
N MET A 156 -1.78 7.88 -8.87
CA MET A 156 -2.57 6.67 -8.62
C MET A 156 -3.46 6.33 -9.82
N ALA A 157 -4.11 7.35 -10.42
CA ALA A 157 -4.99 7.17 -11.56
C ALA A 157 -4.27 6.86 -12.88
N ASP A 158 -3.00 7.22 -13.02
CA ASP A 158 -2.22 7.00 -14.24
C ASP A 158 -1.89 5.49 -14.42
N PRO A 159 -2.41 4.81 -15.48
CA PRO A 159 -2.09 3.41 -15.75
C PRO A 159 -0.66 3.20 -16.27
N THR A 160 0.01 4.26 -16.71
CA THR A 160 1.38 4.21 -17.24
C THR A 160 2.45 4.32 -16.15
N VAL A 161 2.05 4.62 -14.91
CA VAL A 161 2.90 4.53 -13.72
C VAL A 161 2.52 3.25 -12.99
N LEU A 162 3.41 2.26 -12.95
CA LEU A 162 3.13 0.99 -12.30
C LEU A 162 3.39 1.10 -10.79
N LYS A 163 2.39 0.81 -9.96
CA LYS A 163 2.53 0.75 -8.49
C LYS A 163 2.78 -0.70 -8.11
N VAL A 164 3.98 -1.00 -7.66
CA VAL A 164 4.44 -2.37 -7.38
C VAL A 164 4.52 -2.58 -5.88
N GLY A 165 3.98 -3.71 -5.41
CA GLY A 165 3.96 -4.07 -3.99
C GLY A 165 3.33 -5.44 -3.75
N VAL A 166 3.29 -5.86 -2.48
CA VAL A 166 2.59 -7.07 -2.05
C VAL A 166 1.27 -6.66 -1.41
N ALA A 167 0.18 -7.28 -1.86
CA ALA A 167 -1.18 -6.88 -1.48
C ALA A 167 -1.56 -5.44 -1.88
N VAL A 168 -0.87 -4.86 -2.87
CA VAL A 168 -1.03 -3.46 -3.33
C VAL A 168 -2.47 -3.11 -3.76
N ARG A 169 -3.25 -4.12 -4.16
CA ARG A 169 -4.68 -3.94 -4.45
C ARG A 169 -5.49 -3.59 -3.20
N ASN A 170 -5.14 -4.14 -2.05
CA ASN A 170 -5.79 -3.81 -0.79
C ASN A 170 -5.50 -2.35 -0.40
N ASP A 171 -4.30 -1.86 -0.69
CA ASP A 171 -3.91 -0.47 -0.47
C ASP A 171 -4.70 0.48 -1.36
N ALA A 172 -4.83 0.15 -2.65
CA ALA A 172 -5.69 0.88 -3.57
C ALA A 172 -7.16 0.90 -3.12
N HIS A 173 -7.70 -0.25 -2.66
CA HIS A 173 -9.06 -0.31 -2.10
C HIS A 173 -9.21 0.57 -0.86
N LYS A 174 -8.17 0.63 -0.02
CA LYS A 174 -8.13 1.48 1.16
C LYS A 174 -8.11 2.96 0.80
N LEU A 175 -7.29 3.39 -0.16
CA LEU A 175 -7.30 4.78 -0.65
C LEU A 175 -8.64 5.17 -1.26
N ARG A 176 -9.27 4.27 -2.02
CA ARG A 176 -10.63 4.50 -2.53
C ARG A 176 -11.63 4.69 -1.41
N ARG A 177 -11.57 3.86 -0.37
CA ARG A 177 -12.46 3.93 0.79
C ARG A 177 -12.23 5.21 1.60
N ASP A 178 -10.97 5.57 1.85
CA ASP A 178 -10.60 6.66 2.76
C ASP A 178 -10.68 8.04 2.10
N PHE A 179 -10.48 8.12 0.78
CA PHE A 179 -10.36 9.38 0.04
C PHE A 179 -11.04 9.41 -1.33
N GLY A 180 -11.68 8.32 -1.77
CA GLY A 180 -12.31 8.27 -3.10
C GLY A 180 -11.33 8.17 -4.26
N ILE A 181 -10.05 7.87 -4.01
CA ILE A 181 -9.01 7.81 -5.04
C ILE A 181 -9.17 6.55 -5.89
N VAL A 182 -9.20 6.74 -7.21
CA VAL A 182 -9.14 5.65 -8.20
C VAL A 182 -7.67 5.32 -8.46
N SER A 183 -7.38 4.03 -8.56
CA SER A 183 -6.02 3.54 -8.77
C SER A 183 -5.96 2.59 -9.96
N ASN A 184 -4.98 2.77 -10.84
CA ASN A 184 -4.69 1.92 -11.99
C ASN A 184 -3.24 1.41 -11.94
N GLY A 185 -2.82 0.51 -12.83
CA GLY A 185 -1.41 0.09 -12.92
C GLY A 185 -0.88 -0.60 -11.66
N LEU A 186 -1.71 -1.37 -10.96
CA LEU A 186 -1.37 -2.04 -9.70
C LEU A 186 -0.73 -3.41 -9.99
N VAL A 187 0.57 -3.57 -9.76
CA VAL A 187 1.30 -4.81 -10.01
C VAL A 187 1.47 -5.59 -8.71
N GLU A 188 0.79 -6.73 -8.61
CA GLU A 188 0.88 -7.61 -7.45
C GLU A 188 2.12 -8.52 -7.54
N LEU A 189 3.15 -8.23 -6.74
CA LEU A 189 4.42 -8.97 -6.78
C LEU A 189 4.24 -10.46 -6.45
N SER A 190 3.31 -10.81 -5.56
CA SER A 190 3.04 -12.22 -5.29
C SER A 190 2.48 -12.95 -6.51
N THR A 191 1.63 -12.30 -7.30
CA THR A 191 1.06 -12.88 -8.52
C THR A 191 2.15 -13.01 -9.57
N MET A 192 2.95 -11.95 -9.74
CA MET A 192 4.09 -11.97 -10.65
C MET A 192 5.04 -13.14 -10.33
N ALA A 193 5.43 -13.32 -9.07
CA ALA A 193 6.30 -14.42 -8.66
C ALA A 193 5.74 -15.81 -8.99
N LYS A 194 4.42 -16.01 -8.84
CA LYS A 194 3.75 -17.27 -9.22
C LYS A 194 3.75 -17.52 -10.72
N LEU A 195 3.69 -16.47 -11.54
CA LEU A 195 3.76 -16.56 -12.99
C LEU A 195 5.20 -16.82 -13.47
N VAL A 196 6.18 -16.20 -12.80
CA VAL A 196 7.61 -16.36 -13.12
C VAL A 196 8.11 -17.75 -12.70
N ASP A 197 7.79 -18.20 -11.48
CA ASP A 197 8.20 -19.48 -10.91
C ASP A 197 7.00 -20.34 -10.45
N PRO A 198 6.19 -20.88 -11.38
CA PRO A 198 5.01 -21.66 -11.01
C PRO A 198 5.37 -22.89 -10.17
N ASP A 199 6.48 -23.59 -10.48
CA ASP A 199 6.89 -24.78 -9.74
C ASP A 199 7.31 -24.50 -8.30
N ARG A 200 8.00 -23.36 -8.07
CA ARG A 200 8.41 -22.92 -6.72
C ARG A 200 7.18 -22.64 -5.86
N TRP A 201 6.16 -22.02 -6.45
CA TRP A 201 5.01 -21.51 -5.73
C TRP A 201 3.73 -22.33 -5.91
N LYS A 202 3.80 -23.51 -6.55
CA LYS A 202 2.65 -24.38 -6.87
C LYS A 202 1.75 -24.71 -5.67
N HIS A 203 2.34 -24.78 -4.47
CA HIS A 203 1.61 -25.08 -3.24
C HIS A 203 1.09 -23.83 -2.50
N ARG A 204 1.44 -22.61 -2.95
CA ARG A 204 1.01 -21.35 -2.34
C ARG A 204 -0.25 -20.82 -3.01
N ARG A 205 -1.40 -21.14 -2.41
CA ARG A 205 -2.71 -20.63 -2.86
C ARG A 205 -2.92 -19.15 -2.52
N LEU A 206 -2.47 -18.71 -1.34
CA LEU A 206 -2.59 -17.32 -0.86
C LEU A 206 -1.47 -16.42 -1.40
N LEU A 207 -1.57 -15.12 -1.16
CA LEU A 207 -0.48 -14.17 -1.44
C LEU A 207 0.79 -14.58 -0.67
N ILE A 208 1.92 -14.45 -1.34
CA ILE A 208 3.27 -14.67 -0.80
C ILE A 208 3.70 -13.36 -0.15
N SER A 209 4.24 -13.43 1.06
CA SER A 209 4.65 -12.22 1.78
C SER A 209 5.87 -11.56 1.14
N LEU A 210 6.01 -10.24 1.32
CA LEU A 210 7.19 -9.49 0.84
C LEU A 210 8.50 -10.10 1.36
N ARG A 211 8.49 -10.57 2.61
CA ARG A 211 9.58 -11.31 3.25
C ARG A 211 9.95 -12.57 2.47
N ASP A 212 8.98 -13.45 2.22
CA ASP A 212 9.25 -14.73 1.57
C ASP A 212 9.73 -14.52 0.12
N LEU A 213 9.23 -13.48 -0.55
CA LEU A 213 9.73 -13.07 -1.87
C LEU A 213 11.17 -12.54 -1.77
N CYS A 214 11.46 -11.67 -0.81
CA CYS A 214 12.80 -11.13 -0.58
C CYS A 214 13.81 -12.26 -0.31
N GLU A 215 13.47 -13.23 0.53
CA GLU A 215 14.33 -14.37 0.81
C GLU A 215 14.52 -15.25 -0.45
N ALA A 216 13.45 -15.51 -1.20
CA ALA A 216 13.50 -16.36 -2.38
C ALA A 216 14.33 -15.75 -3.52
N TYR A 217 14.16 -14.45 -3.79
CA TYR A 217 14.69 -13.79 -4.98
C TYR A 217 15.88 -12.88 -4.69
N LEU A 218 15.90 -12.17 -3.56
CA LEU A 218 17.02 -11.29 -3.19
C LEU A 218 18.06 -12.01 -2.31
N LYS A 219 17.74 -13.20 -1.78
CA LYS A 219 18.59 -13.96 -0.83
C LYS A 219 18.89 -13.19 0.45
N ARG A 220 17.96 -12.32 0.87
CA ARG A 220 18.10 -11.50 2.08
C ARG A 220 16.87 -11.62 2.96
N ALA A 221 17.06 -11.53 4.27
CA ALA A 221 15.98 -11.58 5.24
C ALA A 221 15.43 -10.17 5.52
N LEU A 222 14.10 -10.00 5.47
CA LEU A 222 13.43 -8.80 5.99
C LEU A 222 13.11 -8.94 7.47
N ARG A 223 13.22 -7.84 8.21
CA ARG A 223 12.92 -7.80 9.66
C ARG A 223 11.46 -8.16 9.94
N LYS A 224 11.20 -8.77 11.11
CA LYS A 224 9.85 -8.87 11.70
C LYS A 224 9.70 -7.69 12.65
N ASP A 225 9.24 -6.54 12.16
CA ASP A 225 9.18 -5.36 13.01
C ASP A 225 7.78 -5.13 13.59
N ALA A 226 7.75 -4.91 14.90
CA ALA A 226 6.56 -4.45 15.62
C ALA A 226 6.11 -3.05 15.17
N VAL A 227 6.97 -2.32 14.45
CA VAL A 227 6.70 -0.99 13.86
C VAL A 227 5.45 -1.00 12.99
N ARG A 228 5.15 -2.10 12.31
CA ARG A 228 3.93 -2.27 11.48
C ARG A 228 2.63 -1.99 12.22
N VAL A 229 2.58 -2.20 13.54
CA VAL A 229 1.36 -1.95 14.36
C VAL A 229 1.46 -0.69 15.22
N SER A 230 2.41 0.20 14.90
CA SER A 230 2.65 1.46 15.61
C SER A 230 1.59 2.54 15.31
N GLN A 231 1.73 3.71 15.97
CA GLN A 231 0.90 4.88 15.72
C GLN A 231 1.47 5.68 14.55
N TRP A 232 0.95 5.43 13.36
CA TRP A 232 1.37 6.02 12.09
C TRP A 232 0.80 7.42 11.83
N ASP A 233 -0.27 7.82 12.52
CA ASP A 233 -0.84 9.17 12.40
C ASP A 233 -0.08 10.23 13.21
N LYS A 234 0.73 9.80 14.18
CA LYS A 234 1.53 10.66 15.03
C LYS A 234 2.72 11.23 14.26
N ALA A 235 2.70 12.54 14.06
CA ALA A 235 3.82 13.28 13.47
C ALA A 235 4.71 13.93 14.55
N PRO A 236 6.03 14.07 14.31
CA PRO A 236 6.78 13.43 13.22
C PRO A 236 6.92 11.91 13.44
N LEU A 237 7.09 11.16 12.35
CA LEU A 237 7.40 9.73 12.43
C LEU A 237 8.76 9.49 13.13
N SER A 238 8.86 8.37 13.84
CA SER A 238 10.12 7.95 14.45
C SER A 238 11.13 7.49 13.39
N ALA A 239 12.41 7.46 13.75
CA ALA A 239 13.45 6.94 12.87
C ALA A 239 13.20 5.47 12.47
N GLU A 240 12.62 4.67 13.37
CA GLU A 240 12.25 3.28 13.09
C GLU A 240 11.08 3.18 12.10
N GLN A 241 10.06 4.04 12.24
CA GLN A 241 8.94 4.13 11.30
C GLN A 241 9.41 4.55 9.91
N LEU A 242 10.30 5.54 9.83
CA LEU A 242 10.88 5.99 8.56
C LEU A 242 11.71 4.88 7.92
N GLU A 243 12.55 4.17 8.68
CA GLU A 243 13.37 3.07 8.18
C GLU A 243 12.51 1.92 7.64
N TYR A 244 11.49 1.52 8.40
CA TYR A 244 10.55 0.47 8.03
C TYR A 244 9.80 0.84 6.75
N ALA A 245 9.16 2.01 6.74
CA ALA A 245 8.35 2.50 5.63
C ALA A 245 9.18 2.67 4.35
N ALA A 246 10.41 3.16 4.48
CA ALA A 246 11.31 3.28 3.34
C ALA A 246 11.76 1.91 2.80
N SER A 247 12.01 0.95 3.68
CA SER A 247 12.44 -0.40 3.27
C SER A 247 11.36 -1.14 2.50
N ASP A 248 10.09 -1.06 2.90
CA ASP A 248 9.00 -1.82 2.27
C ASP A 248 8.82 -1.46 0.78
N VAL A 249 8.85 -0.16 0.44
CA VAL A 249 8.75 0.27 -0.97
C VAL A 249 10.03 0.09 -1.76
N TYR A 250 11.20 0.25 -1.13
CA TYR A 250 12.48 0.00 -1.78
C TYR A 250 12.61 -1.49 -2.17
N VAL A 251 12.33 -2.38 -1.23
CA VAL A 251 12.42 -3.83 -1.44
C VAL A 251 11.38 -4.29 -2.45
N SER A 252 10.18 -3.71 -2.43
CA SER A 252 9.16 -3.99 -3.45
C SER A 252 9.63 -3.63 -4.86
N LEU A 253 10.30 -2.49 -5.03
CA LEU A 253 10.85 -2.07 -6.33
C LEU A 253 12.02 -2.95 -6.77
N GLU A 254 12.94 -3.28 -5.87
CA GLU A 254 14.04 -4.23 -6.13
C GLU A 254 13.51 -5.61 -6.53
N LEU A 255 12.49 -6.12 -5.83
CA LEU A 255 11.84 -7.39 -6.16
C LEU A 255 11.17 -7.36 -7.51
N PHE A 256 10.49 -6.27 -7.87
CA PHE A 256 9.92 -6.11 -9.21
C PHE A 256 10.99 -6.25 -10.29
N HIS A 257 12.12 -5.55 -10.15
CA HIS A 257 13.23 -5.66 -11.09
C HIS A 257 13.81 -7.07 -11.12
N GLN A 258 14.02 -7.71 -9.97
CA GLN A 258 14.52 -9.09 -9.94
C GLN A 258 13.57 -10.09 -10.59
N LEU A 259 12.26 -9.95 -10.38
CA LEU A 259 11.27 -10.81 -11.03
C LEU A 259 11.24 -10.58 -12.55
N LEU A 260 11.40 -9.34 -13.03
CA LEU A 260 11.53 -9.06 -14.46
C LEU A 260 12.72 -9.80 -15.09
N LEU A 261 13.85 -9.83 -14.38
CA LEU A 261 15.06 -10.49 -14.85
C LEU A 261 14.90 -12.00 -14.91
N VAL A 262 14.42 -12.60 -13.82
CA VAL A 262 14.19 -14.05 -13.77
C VAL A 262 13.19 -14.47 -14.85
N ALA A 263 12.13 -13.66 -15.07
CA ALA A 263 11.17 -13.89 -16.14
C ALA A 263 11.85 -13.86 -17.52
N HIS A 264 12.68 -12.85 -17.77
CA HIS A 264 13.36 -12.68 -19.04
C HIS A 264 14.39 -13.81 -19.30
N GLN A 265 15.24 -14.13 -18.32
CA GLN A 265 16.21 -15.22 -18.41
C GLN A 265 15.52 -16.55 -18.77
N ARG A 266 14.43 -16.88 -18.07
CA ARG A 266 13.65 -18.09 -18.36
C ARG A 266 13.04 -18.07 -19.76
N ALA A 267 12.56 -16.93 -20.22
CA ALA A 267 12.01 -16.80 -21.56
C ALA A 267 13.10 -16.98 -22.63
N VAL A 268 14.31 -16.46 -22.39
CA VAL A 268 15.50 -16.69 -23.24
C VAL A 268 15.90 -18.17 -23.25
N GLU A 269 15.98 -18.83 -22.10
CA GLU A 269 16.31 -20.26 -21.98
C GLU A 269 15.29 -21.15 -22.71
N ARG A 270 14.00 -20.82 -22.63
CA ARG A 270 12.94 -21.51 -23.38
C ARG A 270 13.09 -21.31 -24.88
N ALA A 271 13.41 -20.09 -25.31
CA ALA A 271 13.67 -19.76 -26.72
C ALA A 271 14.89 -20.50 -27.27
N ALA A 272 15.95 -20.65 -26.46
CA ALA A 272 17.14 -21.40 -26.84
C ALA A 272 16.84 -22.90 -26.99
N THR A 273 15.99 -23.47 -26.12
CA THR A 273 15.61 -24.89 -26.17
C THR A 273 14.68 -25.23 -27.34
N HIS A 274 13.74 -24.35 -27.71
CA HIS A 274 12.71 -24.62 -28.71
C HIS A 274 12.93 -23.91 -30.07
N GLY A 275 13.92 -23.02 -30.17
CA GLY A 275 14.10 -22.14 -31.32
C GLY A 275 13.17 -20.93 -31.29
N VAL A 276 13.70 -19.74 -31.63
CA VAL A 276 12.94 -18.47 -31.55
C VAL A 276 11.75 -18.45 -32.52
N ALA A 277 11.85 -19.12 -33.67
CA ALA A 277 10.79 -19.18 -34.68
C ALA A 277 9.53 -19.92 -34.20
N ASP A 278 9.66 -20.81 -33.21
CA ASP A 278 8.56 -21.61 -32.69
C ASP A 278 7.85 -20.96 -31.49
N LEU A 279 8.34 -19.81 -31.01
CA LEU A 279 7.70 -19.06 -29.94
C LEU A 279 6.68 -18.06 -30.49
N ALA A 280 5.48 -18.05 -29.90
CA ALA A 280 4.45 -17.06 -30.20
C ALA A 280 4.84 -15.62 -29.81
N HIS A 281 5.79 -15.46 -28.88
CA HIS A 281 6.23 -14.18 -28.34
C HIS A 281 7.75 -14.17 -28.12
N THR A 282 8.37 -13.02 -28.32
CA THR A 282 9.77 -12.80 -27.93
C THR A 282 9.95 -12.90 -26.41
N PRO A 283 11.18 -13.11 -25.91
CA PRO A 283 11.44 -13.10 -24.46
C PRO A 283 10.97 -11.82 -23.77
N LEU A 284 11.16 -10.67 -24.42
CA LEU A 284 10.66 -9.38 -23.93
C LEU A 284 9.14 -9.36 -23.82
N GLU A 285 8.43 -9.74 -24.89
CA GLU A 285 6.97 -9.72 -24.91
C GLU A 285 6.39 -10.68 -23.88
N THR A 286 7.04 -11.83 -23.68
CA THR A 286 6.69 -12.79 -22.62
C THR A 286 6.84 -12.16 -21.24
N THR A 287 7.96 -11.49 -20.96
CA THR A 287 8.18 -10.79 -19.69
C THR A 287 7.13 -9.69 -19.48
N LEU A 288 6.85 -8.87 -20.49
CA LEU A 288 5.83 -7.82 -20.41
C LEU A 288 4.42 -8.38 -20.25
N ALA A 289 4.11 -9.53 -20.85
CA ALA A 289 2.83 -10.22 -20.68
C ALA A 289 2.65 -10.70 -19.22
N ILE A 290 3.72 -11.18 -18.58
CA ILE A 290 3.70 -11.52 -17.14
C ILE A 290 3.39 -10.29 -16.29
N VAL A 291 4.03 -9.15 -16.57
CA VAL A 291 3.72 -7.89 -15.86
C VAL A 291 2.26 -7.51 -16.04
N ARG A 292 1.74 -7.55 -17.28
CA ARG A 292 0.33 -7.25 -17.58
C ARG A 292 -0.61 -8.20 -16.84
N ALA A 293 -0.33 -9.50 -16.83
CA ALA A 293 -1.14 -10.50 -16.13
C ALA A 293 -1.09 -10.33 -14.60
N ALA A 294 0.04 -9.87 -14.05
CA ALA A 294 0.17 -9.50 -12.65
C ALA A 294 -0.42 -8.12 -12.32
N THR A 295 -0.72 -7.31 -13.34
CA THR A 295 -1.33 -5.99 -13.18
C THR A 295 -2.84 -6.15 -13.06
N SER A 296 -3.40 -5.71 -11.95
CA SER A 296 -4.85 -5.69 -11.79
C SER A 296 -5.44 -4.57 -12.63
N GLU A 297 -6.35 -4.91 -13.55
CA GLU A 297 -7.25 -3.94 -14.15
C GLU A 297 -8.34 -3.58 -13.14
N VAL A 298 -8.29 -2.37 -12.59
CA VAL A 298 -9.46 -1.81 -11.92
C VAL A 298 -10.38 -1.32 -13.02
N HIS A 299 -11.21 -2.22 -13.55
CA HIS A 299 -12.39 -1.79 -14.29
C HIS A 299 -13.11 -0.79 -13.39
N SER A 300 -13.28 0.43 -13.90
CA SER A 300 -14.21 1.39 -13.34
C SER A 300 -15.62 0.81 -13.48
N ALA A 301 -15.98 -0.15 -12.62
CA ALA A 301 -17.38 -0.35 -12.32
C ALA A 301 -17.86 1.02 -11.88
N PRO A 302 -18.82 1.64 -12.59
CA PRO A 302 -19.25 2.99 -12.27
C PRO A 302 -19.62 2.96 -10.80
N ALA A 303 -19.05 3.88 -10.03
CA ALA A 303 -19.61 4.17 -8.72
C ALA A 303 -21.11 4.33 -8.97
N LYS A 304 -21.95 3.51 -8.32
CA LYS A 304 -23.38 3.79 -8.27
C LYS A 304 -23.45 5.24 -7.83
N ARG A 305 -23.88 6.08 -8.77
CA ARG A 305 -23.76 7.53 -8.72
C ARG A 305 -24.76 8.01 -7.67
N THR A 306 -24.38 7.98 -6.39
CA THR A 306 -25.06 8.75 -5.37
C THR A 306 -24.60 10.20 -5.57
N LYS A 307 -25.52 11.04 -6.04
CA LYS A 307 -25.26 12.47 -6.23
C LYS A 307 -24.76 13.07 -4.90
N PRO A 308 -23.74 13.94 -4.91
CA PRO A 308 -23.40 14.69 -3.71
C PRO A 308 -24.56 15.67 -3.43
N ARG A 309 -25.21 15.52 -2.28
CA ARG A 309 -26.21 16.48 -1.81
C ARG A 309 -25.48 17.59 -1.03
N PRO A 310 -25.88 18.88 -1.17
CA PRO A 310 -25.18 19.97 -0.55
C PRO A 310 -25.27 19.87 0.97
N ALA A 311 -24.23 20.36 1.65
CA ALA A 311 -24.23 20.53 3.09
C ALA A 311 -25.37 21.48 3.50
N THR A 312 -26.38 20.93 4.16
CA THR A 312 -27.29 21.70 5.01
C THR A 312 -27.37 20.97 6.34
N VAL A 313 -26.74 21.57 7.34
CA VAL A 313 -26.98 21.26 8.74
C VAL A 313 -28.41 21.69 9.05
N LYS A 314 -29.25 20.78 9.53
CA LYS A 314 -30.34 21.04 10.49
C LYS A 314 -31.03 19.74 10.96
N ALA A 315 -31.11 19.65 12.29
CA ALA A 315 -32.05 18.94 13.19
C ALA A 315 -32.34 17.44 13.01
N GLU A 316 -32.39 16.75 14.15
CA GLU A 316 -32.67 15.34 14.36
C GLU A 316 -34.04 14.90 13.79
N GLU A 317 -34.03 14.17 12.68
CA GLU A 317 -35.10 13.24 12.32
C GLU A 317 -34.47 11.91 11.87
N ALA A 318 -35.08 10.80 12.31
CA ALA A 318 -34.54 9.46 12.14
C ALA A 318 -34.36 9.07 10.66
N ILE A 319 -33.15 8.61 10.30
CA ILE A 319 -32.77 8.21 8.94
C ILE A 319 -33.57 6.95 8.53
N PRO A 320 -34.22 6.92 7.34
CA PRO A 320 -34.91 5.74 6.84
C PRO A 320 -33.96 4.53 6.72
N ALA A 321 -34.41 3.32 7.07
CA ALA A 321 -33.59 2.10 7.09
C ALA A 321 -32.88 1.77 5.74
N ALA A 322 -33.37 2.30 4.61
CA ALA A 322 -32.76 2.15 3.30
C ALA A 322 -31.43 2.92 3.14
N ASP A 323 -31.22 3.99 3.92
CA ASP A 323 -30.05 4.87 3.83
C ASP A 323 -28.92 4.49 4.80
N LEU A 324 -29.16 3.55 5.71
CA LEU A 324 -28.14 3.02 6.61
C LEU A 324 -27.11 2.17 5.86
N ARG A 325 -25.84 2.22 6.31
CA ARG A 325 -24.77 1.32 5.83
C ARG A 325 -25.11 -0.13 6.19
N ALA A 326 -24.54 -1.08 5.45
CA ALA A 326 -24.87 -2.50 5.63
C ALA A 326 -24.62 -3.01 7.06
N HIS A 327 -23.57 -2.53 7.72
CA HIS A 327 -23.26 -2.86 9.11
C HIS A 327 -24.20 -2.19 10.12
N GLU A 328 -24.68 -0.97 9.82
CA GLU A 328 -25.67 -0.27 10.66
C GLU A 328 -27.03 -0.97 10.61
N ARG A 329 -27.48 -1.41 9.44
CA ARG A 329 -28.70 -2.25 9.31
C ARG A 329 -28.56 -3.58 10.04
N ALA A 330 -27.37 -4.19 9.98
CA ALA A 330 -27.09 -5.44 10.68
C ALA A 330 -27.18 -5.23 12.21
N LEU A 331 -26.59 -4.16 12.74
CA LEU A 331 -26.68 -3.83 14.16
C LEU A 331 -28.10 -3.49 14.59
N GLN A 332 -28.85 -2.72 13.81
CA GLN A 332 -30.24 -2.39 14.12
C GLN A 332 -31.11 -3.65 14.21
N ALA A 333 -31.02 -4.54 13.22
CA ALA A 333 -31.76 -5.81 13.21
C ALA A 333 -31.29 -6.77 14.31
N TRP A 334 -29.98 -6.76 14.62
CA TRP A 334 -29.43 -7.47 15.75
C TRP A 334 -30.04 -6.94 17.05
N ARG A 335 -29.87 -5.65 17.39
CA ARG A 335 -30.39 -5.02 18.63
C ARG A 335 -31.89 -5.12 18.82
N ALA A 336 -32.67 -5.07 17.73
CA ALA A 336 -34.11 -5.30 17.77
C ALA A 336 -34.50 -6.74 18.20
N LYS A 337 -33.51 -7.60 18.49
CA LYS A 337 -33.65 -9.04 18.83
C LYS A 337 -34.38 -9.83 17.74
N GLN A 338 -34.37 -9.33 16.51
CA GLN A 338 -35.04 -9.95 15.37
C GLN A 338 -34.17 -11.01 14.68
N LEU A 339 -32.85 -10.82 14.66
CA LEU A 339 -31.92 -11.70 13.95
C LEU A 339 -30.62 -11.90 14.74
N ASP A 340 -30.17 -13.16 14.87
CA ASP A 340 -28.81 -13.52 15.28
C ASP A 340 -27.84 -13.46 14.08
N PHE A 341 -26.55 -13.75 14.28
CA PHE A 341 -25.55 -13.75 13.21
C PHE A 341 -25.90 -14.70 12.07
N ALA A 342 -26.50 -15.86 12.36
CA ALA A 342 -26.87 -16.85 11.35
C ALA A 342 -28.03 -16.34 10.49
N ALA A 343 -29.07 -15.80 11.11
CA ALA A 343 -30.23 -15.23 10.44
C ALA A 343 -29.87 -13.94 9.66
N LEU A 344 -28.97 -13.12 10.20
CA LEU A 344 -28.38 -11.98 9.47
C LEU A 344 -27.62 -12.44 8.22
N ALA A 345 -26.83 -13.51 8.35
CA ALA A 345 -26.07 -14.09 7.24
C ALA A 345 -26.97 -14.64 6.14
N ALA A 346 -27.98 -15.42 6.51
CA ALA A 346 -28.96 -15.98 5.59
C ALA A 346 -29.70 -14.87 4.83
N ARG A 347 -30.16 -13.83 5.53
CA ARG A 347 -30.90 -12.71 4.92
C ARG A 347 -30.04 -11.88 3.97
N ALA A 348 -28.76 -11.70 4.28
CA ALA A 348 -27.85 -10.91 3.46
C ALA A 348 -27.10 -11.72 2.39
N GLY A 349 -27.25 -13.04 2.37
CA GLY A 349 -26.51 -13.92 1.47
C GLY A 349 -25.00 -13.91 1.72
N VAL A 350 -24.57 -13.76 2.98
CA VAL A 350 -23.15 -13.70 3.38
C VAL A 350 -22.81 -14.82 4.35
N GLN A 351 -21.51 -15.00 4.64
CA GLN A 351 -21.07 -15.96 5.65
C GLN A 351 -21.41 -15.47 7.06
N ILE A 352 -21.68 -16.39 8.00
CA ILE A 352 -21.95 -16.05 9.42
C ILE A 352 -20.84 -15.21 10.05
N THR A 353 -19.58 -15.46 9.65
CA THR A 353 -18.40 -14.70 10.06
C THR A 353 -18.42 -13.25 9.55
N THR A 354 -18.99 -13.01 8.38
CA THR A 354 -19.20 -11.67 7.81
C THR A 354 -20.30 -10.92 8.59
N SER A 355 -21.40 -11.59 8.94
CA SER A 355 -22.46 -10.99 9.77
C SER A 355 -21.97 -10.62 11.16
N ALA A 356 -21.20 -11.50 11.81
CA ALA A 356 -20.53 -11.19 13.07
C ALA A 356 -19.63 -9.95 12.92
N SER A 357 -18.82 -9.90 11.87
CA SER A 357 -17.94 -8.74 11.59
C SER A 357 -18.72 -7.44 11.38
N TYR A 358 -19.91 -7.49 10.75
CA TYR A 358 -20.76 -6.32 10.55
C TYR A 358 -21.32 -5.77 11.87
N VAL A 359 -21.86 -6.65 12.74
CA VAL A 359 -22.37 -6.22 14.05
C VAL A 359 -21.24 -5.65 14.91
N MET A 360 -20.10 -6.34 14.97
CA MET A 360 -18.92 -5.87 15.72
C MET A 360 -18.40 -4.52 15.20
N ARG A 361 -18.38 -4.34 13.88
CA ARG A 361 -17.99 -3.07 13.27
C ARG A 361 -18.93 -1.95 13.71
N ALA A 362 -20.23 -2.13 13.56
CA ALA A 362 -21.20 -1.09 13.93
C ALA A 362 -21.15 -0.74 15.43
N LEU A 363 -21.03 -1.74 16.31
CA LEU A 363 -20.99 -1.52 17.75
C LEU A 363 -19.84 -0.61 18.19
N GLY A 364 -18.62 -0.85 17.73
CA GLY A 364 -17.53 0.04 18.14
C GLY A 364 -17.44 1.33 17.33
N GLU A 365 -18.08 1.47 16.16
CA GLU A 365 -18.27 2.80 15.54
C GLU A 365 -19.16 3.66 16.45
N GLU A 366 -20.22 3.07 16.99
CA GLU A 366 -21.11 3.71 17.95
C GLU A 366 -20.41 4.03 19.28
N LEU A 367 -19.70 3.07 19.88
CA LEU A 367 -18.96 3.31 21.13
C LEU A 367 -17.83 4.34 20.95
N ALA A 368 -17.19 4.38 19.78
CA ALA A 368 -16.19 5.41 19.46
C ALA A 368 -16.85 6.80 19.34
N ALA A 369 -18.04 6.89 18.73
CA ALA A 369 -18.79 8.14 18.65
C ALA A 369 -19.25 8.62 20.04
N GLN A 370 -19.73 7.72 20.91
CA GLN A 370 -20.10 8.05 22.29
C GLN A 370 -18.90 8.55 23.11
N ARG A 371 -17.73 7.93 22.94
CA ARG A 371 -16.46 8.40 23.54
C ARG A 371 -16.08 9.80 23.06
N ALA A 372 -16.16 10.04 21.76
CA ALA A 372 -15.86 11.34 21.18
C ALA A 372 -16.83 12.43 21.67
N ALA A 373 -18.08 12.06 21.97
CA ALA A 373 -19.10 12.94 22.54
C ALA A 373 -18.98 13.17 24.06
N GLY A 374 -17.96 12.61 24.72
CA GLY A 374 -17.71 12.79 26.15
C GLY A 374 -18.75 12.15 27.07
N GLN A 375 -19.52 11.17 26.57
CA GLN A 375 -20.55 10.50 27.38
C GLN A 375 -19.91 9.66 28.50
N PRO A 376 -20.36 9.79 29.77
CA PRO A 376 -19.86 8.98 30.87
C PRO A 376 -20.34 7.53 30.72
N GLY A 377 -19.42 6.60 30.49
CA GLY A 377 -19.68 5.17 30.40
C GLY A 377 -20.00 4.63 29.00
N PRO A 378 -19.15 4.83 27.97
CA PRO A 378 -19.30 4.19 26.67
C PRO A 378 -18.87 2.72 26.78
N ALA A 379 -19.80 1.91 27.31
CA ALA A 379 -19.67 0.48 27.52
C ALA A 379 -20.90 -0.22 26.97
N LEU A 380 -20.71 -1.41 26.40
CA LEU A 380 -21.82 -2.28 25.99
C LEU A 380 -22.73 -2.55 27.17
N GLY A 381 -24.04 -2.59 26.95
CA GLY A 381 -25.01 -3.00 27.97
C GLY A 381 -24.82 -4.47 28.38
N GLU A 382 -25.31 -4.85 29.56
CA GLU A 382 -25.20 -6.24 30.04
C GLU A 382 -25.86 -7.25 29.11
N GLU A 383 -27.04 -6.91 28.56
CA GLU A 383 -27.72 -7.75 27.58
C GLU A 383 -26.91 -7.92 26.27
N GLU A 384 -26.28 -6.85 25.79
CA GLU A 384 -25.44 -6.90 24.58
C GLU A 384 -24.21 -7.78 24.81
N ARG A 385 -23.59 -7.68 25.99
CA ARG A 385 -22.46 -8.55 26.36
C ARG A 385 -22.87 -10.01 26.43
N ALA A 386 -23.98 -10.32 27.11
CA ALA A 386 -24.50 -11.68 27.23
C ALA A 386 -24.82 -12.30 25.86
N ARG A 387 -25.41 -11.50 24.97
CA ARG A 387 -25.76 -11.96 23.63
C ARG A 387 -24.55 -12.15 22.73
N LEU A 388 -23.61 -11.21 22.72
CA LEU A 388 -22.34 -11.39 22.00
C LEU A 388 -21.64 -12.65 22.51
N ARG A 389 -21.64 -12.89 23.81
CA ARG A 389 -21.04 -14.09 24.40
C ARG A 389 -21.67 -15.38 23.86
N ALA A 390 -22.99 -15.46 23.81
CA ALA A 390 -23.70 -16.62 23.26
C ALA A 390 -23.42 -16.83 21.76
N GLU A 391 -23.46 -15.76 20.96
CA GLU A 391 -23.29 -15.86 19.50
C GLU A 391 -21.83 -16.13 19.09
N PHE A 392 -20.84 -15.70 19.88
CA PHE A 392 -19.43 -16.02 19.66
C PHE A 392 -19.00 -17.41 20.13
N ASP A 393 -19.82 -18.11 20.92
CA ASP A 393 -19.56 -19.49 21.34
C ASP A 393 -19.95 -20.52 20.26
N VAL A 394 -20.70 -20.09 19.24
CA VAL A 394 -21.00 -20.91 18.06
C VAL A 394 -19.71 -21.26 17.31
N ALA A 395 -19.46 -22.56 17.09
CA ALA A 395 -18.19 -23.07 16.55
C ALA A 395 -17.72 -22.38 15.24
N GLN A 396 -18.65 -22.01 14.36
CA GLN A 396 -18.35 -21.33 13.10
C GLN A 396 -17.86 -19.87 13.32
N VAL A 397 -18.37 -19.20 14.35
CA VAL A 397 -18.03 -17.82 14.71
C VAL A 397 -16.82 -17.79 15.63
N ARG A 398 -16.65 -18.78 16.50
CA ARG A 398 -15.53 -18.92 17.45
C ARG A 398 -14.15 -18.77 16.79
N ARG A 399 -13.98 -19.28 15.56
CA ARG A 399 -12.74 -19.12 14.77
C ARG A 399 -12.39 -17.66 14.43
N THR A 400 -13.34 -16.74 14.53
CA THR A 400 -13.17 -15.31 14.25
C THR A 400 -12.87 -14.48 15.49
N VAL A 401 -12.95 -15.07 16.69
CA VAL A 401 -12.67 -14.39 17.98
C VAL A 401 -11.33 -13.67 17.95
N ARG A 402 -10.30 -14.24 17.30
CA ARG A 402 -8.98 -13.60 17.14
C ARG A 402 -9.03 -12.23 16.44
N HIS A 403 -9.94 -12.04 15.48
CA HIS A 403 -10.08 -10.78 14.74
C HIS A 403 -10.80 -9.70 15.57
N HIS A 404 -11.51 -10.10 16.62
CA HIS A 404 -12.28 -9.22 17.50
C HIS A 404 -11.76 -9.21 18.95
N TYR A 405 -10.58 -9.80 19.19
CA TYR A 405 -10.03 -10.05 20.52
C TYR A 405 -10.00 -8.79 21.39
N VAL A 406 -9.44 -7.70 20.85
CA VAL A 406 -9.30 -6.42 21.57
C VAL A 406 -10.66 -5.88 21.97
N PHE A 407 -11.62 -5.87 21.04
CA PHE A 407 -12.96 -5.37 21.30
C PHE A 407 -13.70 -6.21 22.35
N LEU A 408 -13.71 -7.54 22.19
CA LEU A 408 -14.42 -8.46 23.07
C LEU A 408 -13.90 -8.38 24.51
N ARG A 409 -12.57 -8.25 24.66
CA ARG A 409 -11.91 -8.07 25.96
C ARG A 409 -12.22 -6.70 26.57
N SER A 410 -11.97 -5.63 25.83
CA SER A 410 -12.06 -4.25 26.35
C SER A 410 -13.49 -3.83 26.70
N ASN A 411 -14.50 -4.51 26.17
CA ASN A 411 -15.91 -4.26 26.51
C ASN A 411 -16.53 -5.37 27.39
N GLY A 412 -15.70 -6.22 28.03
CA GLY A 412 -16.15 -7.17 29.05
C GLY A 412 -17.04 -8.31 28.55
N VAL A 413 -16.98 -8.67 27.27
CA VAL A 413 -17.75 -9.81 26.72
C VAL A 413 -17.12 -11.14 27.14
N PHE A 414 -15.79 -11.19 27.12
CA PHE A 414 -14.99 -12.33 27.57
C PHE A 414 -13.77 -11.85 28.37
N SER A 415 -13.34 -12.67 29.33
CA SER A 415 -12.06 -12.48 30.01
C SER A 415 -10.89 -12.84 29.08
N ALA A 416 -9.69 -12.37 29.43
CA ALA A 416 -8.48 -12.73 28.68
C ALA A 416 -8.18 -14.24 28.73
N ALA A 417 -8.56 -14.93 29.81
CA ALA A 417 -8.40 -16.38 29.95
C ALA A 417 -9.36 -17.14 29.01
N GLU A 418 -10.63 -16.72 28.96
CA GLU A 418 -11.64 -17.31 28.07
C GLU A 418 -11.26 -17.14 26.60
N LEU A 419 -10.84 -15.93 26.20
CA LEU A 419 -10.42 -15.69 24.82
C LEU A 419 -9.21 -16.52 24.40
N ARG A 420 -8.28 -16.81 25.32
CA ARG A 420 -7.14 -17.71 25.05
C ARG A 420 -7.55 -19.16 24.89
N ALA A 421 -8.57 -19.62 25.62
CA ALA A 421 -9.13 -20.98 25.47
C ALA A 421 -10.01 -21.14 24.22
N MET A 422 -10.40 -20.03 23.57
CA MET A 422 -11.16 -20.03 22.32
C MET A 422 -10.30 -19.95 21.06
N GLN A 423 -9.01 -19.59 21.20
CA GLN A 423 -8.00 -19.57 20.14
C GLN A 423 -7.38 -20.96 19.97
#